data_AF-A0A835XEX4-F1
#
_entry.id   AF-A0A835XEX4-F1
#
_cell.length_a   1.000
_cell.length_b   1.000
_cell.length_c   1.000
_cell.angle_alpha   90.00
_cell.angle_beta   90.00
_cell.angle_gamma   90.00
#
_symmetry.space_group_name_H-M   'P 1'
#
loop_
_entity.id
_entity.type
_entity.pdbx_description
1 polymer ?
#
loop_
_entity_poly.entity_id
_entity_poly.type
_entity_poly.pdbx_seq_one_letter_code
_entity_poly.pdbx_strand_id
1 'polypeptide(L)'
;MKIMVEIEKDIDVYLFLHGKMDLHQKSVDALVSNGFSKDKIILAMPDKVGKEGDYMAMLWMPPNPDHIKIQKITKIEPVEPDDV
;
A
#
# COMPACT_ATOMS: atom_id res chain seq x y z
N MET A 1 -23.43 5.97 4.31
CA MET A 1 -22.58 7.04 4.87
C MET A 1 -21.13 6.62 4.64
N LYS A 2 -20.40 7.28 3.73
CA LYS A 2 -19.00 6.97 3.47
C LYS A 2 -18.21 7.63 4.60
N ILE A 3 -17.69 6.84 5.54
CA ILE A 3 -16.79 7.36 6.58
C ILE A 3 -15.51 7.79 5.85
N MET A 4 -15.32 9.10 5.67
CA MET A 4 -14.01 9.63 5.28
C MET A 4 -13.11 9.50 6.50
N VAL A 5 -12.43 8.36 6.60
CA VAL A 5 -11.36 8.19 7.58
C VAL A 5 -10.23 9.11 7.14
N GLU A 6 -9.86 10.05 8.01
CA GLU A 6 -8.67 10.86 7.82
C GLU A 6 -7.46 9.91 7.78
N ILE A 7 -6.70 9.96 6.68
CA ILE A 7 -5.56 9.08 6.48
C ILE A 7 -4.36 9.75 7.14
N GLU A 8 -3.82 9.12 8.18
CA GLU A 8 -2.58 9.55 8.81
C GLU A 8 -1.42 9.40 7.82
N LYS A 9 -0.70 10.50 7.59
CA LYS A 9 0.30 10.61 6.51
C LYS A 9 1.74 10.38 6.96
N ASP A 10 1.99 10.43 8.27
CA ASP A 10 3.29 10.17 8.89
C ASP A 10 3.38 8.75 9.48
N ILE A 11 2.82 7.79 8.73
CA ILE A 11 2.81 6.36 9.06
C ILE A 11 3.35 5.59 7.85
N ASP A 12 3.97 4.45 8.12
CA ASP A 12 4.50 3.56 7.09
C ASP A 12 3.39 3.11 6.12
N VAL A 13 3.67 3.20 4.82
CA VAL A 13 2.77 2.82 3.73
C VAL A 13 3.43 1.77 2.86
N TYR A 14 2.84 0.59 2.79
CA TYR A 14 3.34 -0.55 2.01
C TYR A 14 2.75 -0.55 0.60
N LEU A 15 3.58 -0.29 -0.40
CA LEU A 15 3.21 -0.14 -1.80
C LEU A 15 3.22 -1.49 -2.54
N PHE A 16 2.06 -1.94 -2.99
CA PHE A 16 1.88 -3.16 -3.79
C PHE A 16 1.69 -2.82 -5.26
N LEU A 17 2.63 -3.29 -6.10
CA LEU A 17 2.65 -2.99 -7.54
C LEU A 17 1.99 -4.06 -8.42
N HIS A 18 1.66 -5.24 -7.89
CA HIS A 18 1.12 -6.37 -8.66
C HIS A 18 1.95 -6.70 -9.93
N GLY A 19 3.27 -6.68 -9.82
CA GLY A 19 4.19 -6.94 -10.93
C GLY A 19 4.45 -5.76 -11.87
N LYS A 20 3.78 -4.61 -11.69
CA LYS A 20 3.97 -3.39 -12.49
C LYS A 20 5.12 -2.52 -11.98
N MET A 21 6.34 -3.05 -12.03
CA MET A 21 7.54 -2.32 -11.59
C MET A 21 7.78 -1.02 -12.39
N ASP A 22 7.32 -0.97 -13.63
CA ASP A 22 7.32 0.22 -14.48
C ASP A 22 6.51 1.39 -13.88
N LEU A 23 5.51 1.09 -13.05
CA LEU A 23 4.68 2.09 -12.37
C LEU A 23 5.23 2.54 -11.01
N HIS A 24 6.36 1.99 -10.55
CA HIS A 24 6.87 2.25 -9.20
C HIS A 24 7.07 3.75 -8.93
N GLN A 25 7.88 4.44 -9.74
CA GLN A 25 8.19 5.85 -9.52
C GLN A 25 6.93 6.74 -9.58
N LYS A 26 6.07 6.51 -10.58
CA LYS A 26 4.80 7.23 -10.74
C LYS A 26 3.90 7.05 -9.51
N SER A 27 3.91 5.87 -8.90
CA SER A 27 3.10 5.56 -7.72
C SER A 27 3.64 6.26 -6.47
N VAL A 28 4.97 6.28 -6.29
CA VAL A 28 5.63 7.03 -5.22
C VAL A 28 5.33 8.52 -5.35
N ASP A 29 5.45 9.09 -6.55
CA ASP A 29 5.19 10.51 -6.80
C ASP A 29 3.73 10.89 -6.52
N ALA A 30 2.79 10.00 -6.87
CA ALA A 30 1.37 10.19 -6.56
C ALA A 30 1.10 10.17 -5.04
N LEU A 31 1.72 9.26 -4.30
CA LEU A 31 1.61 9.21 -2.83
C LEU A 31 2.22 10.46 -2.17
N VAL A 32 3.41 10.88 -2.59
CA VAL A 32 4.06 12.10 -2.08
C VAL A 32 3.20 13.33 -2.36
N SER A 33 2.64 13.43 -3.56
CA SER A 33 1.72 14.53 -3.93
C SER A 33 0.42 14.53 -3.11
N ASN A 34 0.07 13.39 -2.50
CA ASN A 34 -1.06 13.23 -1.58
C ASN A 34 -0.65 13.32 -0.09
N GLY A 35 0.54 13.86 0.19
CA GLY A 35 1.01 14.24 1.52
C GLY A 35 1.77 13.16 2.28
N PHE A 36 2.00 11.98 1.71
CA PHE A 36 2.81 10.96 2.35
C PHE A 36 4.31 11.31 2.30
N SER A 37 5.01 11.09 3.40
CA SER A 37 6.47 11.25 3.46
C SER A 37 7.14 10.17 2.61
N LYS A 38 8.09 10.55 1.74
CA LYS A 38 8.75 9.62 0.80
C LYS A 38 9.48 8.48 1.53
N ASP A 39 10.07 8.77 2.68
CA ASP A 39 10.76 7.82 3.56
C ASP A 39 9.82 6.83 4.26
N LYS A 40 8.51 7.11 4.29
CA LYS A 40 7.47 6.21 4.82
C LYS A 40 6.86 5.30 3.76
N ILE A 41 7.16 5.52 2.47
CA ILE A 41 6.67 4.66 1.39
C ILE A 41 7.65 3.50 1.22
N ILE A 42 7.17 2.30 1.56
CA ILE A 42 7.95 1.06 1.57
C ILE A 42 7.42 0.16 0.46
N LEU A 43 8.30 -0.35 -0.40
CA LEU A 43 7.89 -1.39 -1.37
C LEU A 43 7.48 -2.65 -0.60
N ALA A 44 6.26 -3.14 -0.83
CA ALA A 44 5.75 -4.32 -0.16
C ALA A 44 6.48 -5.59 -0.63
N MET A 45 6.85 -6.44 0.32
CA MET A 45 7.49 -7.74 0.08
C MET A 45 6.71 -8.84 0.82
N PRO A 46 6.78 -10.12 0.38
CA PRO A 46 6.05 -11.21 1.04
C PRO A 46 6.38 -11.35 2.53
N ASP A 47 7.60 -11.02 2.93
CA ASP A 47 8.12 -11.06 4.30
C ASP A 47 7.98 -9.72 5.04
N LYS A 48 7.43 -8.69 4.39
CA LYS A 48 7.35 -7.33 4.93
C LYS A 48 5.97 -6.71 4.67
N VAL A 49 5.00 -7.16 5.47
CA VAL A 49 3.58 -6.81 5.35
C VAL A 49 3.13 -5.64 6.25
N GLY A 50 4.02 -5.08 7.07
CA GLY A 50 3.71 -3.99 8.02
C GLY A 50 3.16 -4.47 9.37
N LYS A 51 2.55 -3.55 10.12
CA LYS A 51 1.85 -3.83 11.40
C LYS A 51 0.46 -3.19 11.43
N GLU A 52 -0.37 -3.60 12.38
CA GLU A 52 -1.65 -2.93 12.66
C GLU A 52 -1.43 -1.43 12.88
N GLY A 53 -2.25 -0.60 12.23
CA GLY A 53 -2.10 0.86 12.23
C GLY A 53 -1.44 1.40 10.96
N ASP A 54 -0.54 0.64 10.33
CA ASP A 54 0.10 1.03 9.06
C ASP A 54 -0.91 1.03 7.91
N TYR A 55 -0.49 1.52 6.74
CA TYR A 55 -1.33 1.53 5.54
C TYR A 55 -0.75 0.66 4.42
N MET A 56 -1.65 0.09 3.62
CA MET A 56 -1.32 -0.51 2.32
C MET A 56 -1.77 0.43 1.21
N ALA A 57 -0.89 0.70 0.26
CA ALA A 57 -1.18 1.38 -1.00
C ALA A 57 -1.08 0.38 -2.14
N MET A 58 -2.21 0.00 -2.74
CA MET A 58 -2.23 -1.04 -3.77
C MET A 58 -2.61 -0.45 -5.12
N LEU A 59 -1.89 -0.81 -6.17
CA LEU A 59 -2.28 -0.51 -7.54
C LEU A 59 -3.58 -1.26 -7.89
N TRP A 60 -4.70 -0.54 -7.95
CA TRP A 60 -6.01 -1.14 -8.11
C TRP A 60 -6.61 -0.87 -9.49
N MET A 61 -6.53 -1.94 -10.27
CA MET A 61 -7.58 -2.73 -10.91
C MET A 61 -6.75 -3.69 -11.77
N PRO A 62 -5.97 -4.60 -11.14
CA PRO A 62 -5.04 -5.44 -11.88
C PRO A 62 -5.80 -6.26 -12.94
N PRO A 63 -5.22 -6.46 -14.14
CA PRO A 63 -3.82 -6.22 -14.48
C PRO A 63 -3.49 -4.79 -14.95
N ASN A 64 -4.48 -3.93 -15.18
CA ASN A 64 -4.31 -2.57 -15.71
C ASN A 64 -4.77 -1.54 -14.67
N PRO A 65 -3.97 -1.30 -13.62
CA PRO A 65 -4.36 -0.40 -12.55
C PRO A 65 -4.47 1.04 -13.04
N ASP A 66 -5.55 1.72 -12.66
CA ASP A 66 -5.82 3.12 -12.99
C ASP A 66 -5.84 4.03 -11.74
N HIS A 67 -5.84 3.46 -10.54
CA HIS A 67 -5.74 4.22 -9.29
C HIS A 67 -4.98 3.46 -8.19
N ILE A 68 -4.70 4.15 -7.08
CA ILE A 68 -4.10 3.58 -5.87
C ILE A 68 -5.20 3.46 -4.81
N LYS A 69 -5.45 2.24 -4.32
CA LYS A 69 -6.33 1.98 -3.18
C LYS A 69 -5.52 2.01 -1.89
N ILE A 70 -5.90 2.86 -0.94
CA ILE A 70 -5.27 2.96 0.37
C ILE A 70 -6.16 2.30 1.44
N GLN A 71 -5.60 1.40 2.24
CA GLN A 71 -6.32 0.70 3.31
C GLN A 71 -5.48 0.65 4.58
N LYS A 72 -6.10 0.89 5.74
CA LYS A 72 -5.43 0.73 7.04
C LYS A 72 -5.35 -0.76 7.38
N ILE A 73 -4.19 -1.21 7.84
CA ILE A 73 -4.00 -2.55 8.39
C ILE A 73 -4.70 -2.57 9.76
N THR A 74 -5.72 -3.41 9.87
CA THR A 74 -6.54 -3.53 11.10
C THR A 74 -6.29 -4.84 11.84
N LYS A 75 -5.70 -5.83 11.16
CA LYS A 75 -5.31 -7.12 11.72
C LYS A 75 -4.23 -7.75 10.86
N ILE A 76 -3.30 -8.48 11.48
CA ILE A 76 -2.35 -9.35 10.79
C ILE A 76 -2.50 -10.75 11.36
N GLU A 77 -2.68 -11.73 10.47
CA GLU A 77 -2.75 -13.14 10.84
C GLU A 77 -1.64 -13.89 10.09
N PRO A 78 -0.77 -14.63 10.79
CA PRO A 78 0.13 -15.54 10.11
C PRO A 78 -0.70 -16.64 9.44
N VAL A 79 -0.42 -16.88 8.17
CA VAL A 79 -1.03 -17.96 7.39
C VAL A 79 0.07 -18.94 7.01
N GLU A 80 -0.27 -20.23 6.97
CA GLU A 80 0.64 -21.19 6.33
C GLU A 80 0.68 -20.89 4.83
N PRO A 81 1.86 -20.95 4.17
CA PRO A 81 1.93 -20.81 2.73
C PRO A 81 1.09 -21.90 2.08
N ASP A 82 0.24 -21.54 1.13
CA ASP A 82 -0.36 -22.54 0.25
C ASP A 82 0.77 -23.19 -0.57
N ASP A 83 0.92 -24.51 -0.47
CA ASP A 83 1.82 -25.27 -1.34
C ASP A 83 1.32 -25.13 -2.79
N VAL A 84 1.98 -24.28 -3.58
CA VAL A 84 1.72 -24.10 -5.02
C VAL A 84 2.50 -25.12 -5.85
#